data_AF-A0A661KVW4-F1
#
_entry.id   AF-A0A661KVW4-F1
#
_cell.length_a   1.000
_cell.length_b   1.000
_cell.length_c   1.000
_cell.angle_alpha   90.00
_cell.angle_beta   90.00
_cell.angle_gamma   90.00
#
_symmetry.space_group_name_H-M   'P 1'
#
loop_
_entity.id
_entity.type
_entity.pdbx_description
1 polymer ?
#
loop_
_entity_poly.entity_id
_entity_poly.type
_entity_poly.pdbx_seq_one_letter_code
_entity_poly.pdbx_strand_id
1 'polypeptide(L)'
;MLRFMRNKLIGIERIAPDEILVHGLLDDDIYSLEIELRVRLSDLRIISIEGRWKRWTTPECPRAIEPLKEAIGLCVAEKGLYEKIRKEIGKASCRHFA
;
A
#
# COMPACT_ATOMS: atom_id res chain seq x y z
N MET A 1 17.03 6.09 -25.99
CA MET A 1 17.61 5.96 -24.64
C MET A 1 16.48 6.11 -23.64
N LEU A 2 16.09 5.04 -22.94
CA LEU A 2 15.02 5.12 -21.94
C LEU A 2 15.58 5.85 -20.71
N ARG A 3 14.93 6.97 -20.38
CA ARG A 3 15.14 7.73 -19.13
C ARG A 3 14.40 7.01 -17.99
N PHE A 4 14.62 7.47 -16.76
CA PHE A 4 13.93 6.98 -15.57
C PHE A 4 12.45 6.67 -15.84
N MET A 5 12.03 5.44 -15.54
CA MET A 5 10.64 5.00 -15.70
C MET A 5 10.09 4.55 -14.36
N ARG A 6 8.85 4.95 -14.07
CA ARG A 6 8.11 4.47 -12.90
C ARG A 6 6.71 4.05 -13.29
N ASN A 7 6.44 2.77 -13.10
CA ASN A 7 5.14 2.17 -13.31
C ASN A 7 4.41 2.07 -11.96
N LYS A 8 3.14 2.48 -11.97
CA LYS A 8 2.21 2.27 -10.87
C LYS A 8 1.00 1.56 -11.43
N LEU A 9 0.68 0.39 -10.89
CA LEU A 9 -0.48 -0.39 -11.28
C LEU A 9 -1.34 -0.63 -10.05
N ILE A 10 -2.65 -0.47 -10.20
CA ILE A 10 -3.63 -0.82 -9.18
C ILE A 10 -4.64 -1.76 -9.83
N GLY A 11 -4.73 -2.97 -9.31
CA GLY A 11 -5.78 -3.92 -9.62
C GLY A 11 -6.77 -3.99 -8.46
N ILE A 12 -8.05 -4.14 -8.79
CA ILE A 12 -9.11 -4.36 -7.80
C ILE A 12 -9.92 -5.57 -8.25
N GLU A 13 -10.10 -6.51 -7.34
CA GLU A 13 -10.88 -7.73 -7.56
C GLU A 13 -11.84 -7.93 -6.39
N ARG A 14 -13.06 -8.38 -6.67
CA ARG A 14 -13.99 -8.82 -5.63
C ARG A 14 -13.76 -10.30 -5.33
N ILE A 15 -13.16 -10.58 -4.19
CA ILE A 15 -12.77 -11.95 -3.78
C ILE A 15 -13.84 -12.65 -2.94
N ALA A 16 -14.82 -11.90 -2.40
CA ALA A 16 -15.98 -12.42 -1.69
C ALA A 16 -17.18 -11.45 -1.79
N PRO A 17 -18.41 -11.85 -1.40
CA PRO A 17 -19.57 -10.96 -1.44
C PRO A 17 -19.37 -9.64 -0.70
N ASP A 18 -18.63 -9.61 0.42
CA ASP A 18 -18.39 -8.40 1.19
C ASP A 18 -16.92 -7.97 1.22
N GLU A 19 -16.07 -8.51 0.33
CA GLU A 19 -14.63 -8.22 0.35
C GLU A 19 -14.06 -7.98 -1.05
N ILE A 20 -13.22 -6.95 -1.14
CA ILE A 20 -12.36 -6.69 -2.29
C ILE A 20 -10.89 -6.84 -1.91
N LEU A 21 -10.10 -7.33 -2.86
CA LEU A 21 -8.64 -7.30 -2.84
C LEU A 21 -8.18 -6.18 -3.76
N VAL A 22 -7.35 -5.28 -3.23
CA VAL A 22 -6.64 -4.26 -3.99
C VAL A 22 -5.17 -4.66 -4.03
N HIS A 23 -4.64 -4.82 -5.23
CA HIS A 23 -3.22 -5.11 -5.45
C HIS A 23 -2.56 -3.89 -6.08
N GLY A 24 -1.61 -3.29 -5.37
CA GLY A 24 -0.81 -2.16 -5.84
C GLY A 24 0.61 -2.60 -6.15
N LEU A 25 1.11 -2.28 -7.34
CA LEU A 25 2.50 -2.47 -7.74
C LEU A 25 3.13 -1.12 -8.04
N LEU A 26 4.34 -0.92 -7.53
CA LEU A 26 5.23 0.16 -7.94
C LEU A 26 6.52 -0.49 -8.41
N ASP A 27 6.90 -0.21 -9.65
CA ASP A 27 8.17 -0.67 -10.22
C ASP A 27 8.85 0.48 -10.95
N ASP A 28 10.03 0.85 -10.47
CA ASP A 28 10.92 1.80 -11.11
C ASP A 28 12.37 1.25 -11.14
N ASP A 29 13.28 2.03 -11.72
CA ASP A 29 14.68 1.63 -11.90
C ASP A 29 15.43 1.39 -10.57
N ILE A 30 14.92 1.92 -9.45
CA ILE A 30 15.57 1.88 -8.13
C ILE A 30 14.79 0.99 -7.16
N TYR A 31 13.46 1.03 -7.20
CA TYR A 31 12.57 0.41 -6.24
C TYR A 31 11.53 -0.45 -6.94
N SER A 32 11.19 -1.57 -6.31
CA SER A 32 10.06 -2.38 -6.71
C SER A 32 9.38 -2.92 -5.47
N LEU A 33 8.08 -2.69 -5.36
CA LEU A 33 7.28 -3.10 -4.22
C LEU A 33 5.84 -3.38 -4.59
N GLU A 34 5.19 -4.16 -3.75
CA GLU A 34 3.77 -4.49 -3.85
C GLU A 34 3.07 -4.21 -2.52
N ILE A 35 1.79 -3.86 -2.61
CA ILE A 35 0.85 -3.84 -1.49
C ILE A 35 -0.36 -4.68 -1.87
N GLU A 36 -0.82 -5.51 -0.94
CA GLU A 36 -2.12 -6.16 -0.99
C GLU A 36 -2.96 -5.66 0.17
N LEU A 37 -4.13 -5.13 -0.16
CA LEU A 37 -5.07 -4.55 0.78
C LEU A 37 -6.41 -5.26 0.62
N ARG A 38 -6.98 -5.75 1.72
CA ARG A 38 -8.37 -6.22 1.70
C ARG A 38 -9.27 -5.18 2.34
N VAL A 39 -10.39 -4.92 1.71
CA VAL A 39 -11.39 -3.96 2.18
C VAL A 39 -12.74 -4.66 2.27
N ARG A 40 -13.40 -4.50 3.41
CA ARG A 40 -14.78 -4.94 3.60
C ARG A 40 -15.73 -3.91 3.01
N LEU A 41 -16.66 -4.32 2.16
CA LEU A 41 -17.53 -3.41 1.41
C LEU A 41 -18.63 -2.79 2.27
N SER A 42 -19.15 -3.52 3.25
CA SER A 42 -20.26 -3.09 4.12
C SER A 42 -19.95 -1.83 4.95
N ASP A 43 -18.70 -1.65 5.37
CA ASP A 43 -18.24 -0.51 6.17
C ASP A 43 -17.04 0.24 5.55
N LEU A 44 -16.59 -0.21 4.37
CA LEU A 44 -15.44 0.32 3.64
C LEU A 44 -14.15 0.32 4.48
N ARG A 45 -14.00 -0.61 5.42
CA ARG A 45 -12.81 -0.69 6.28
C ARG A 45 -11.74 -1.61 5.70
N ILE A 46 -10.50 -1.19 5.88
CA ILE A 46 -9.33 -2.03 5.63
C ILE A 46 -9.32 -3.15 6.67
N ILE A 47 -9.36 -4.40 6.24
CA ILE A 47 -9.35 -5.57 7.12
C ILE A 47 -7.99 -6.27 7.15
N SER A 48 -7.19 -6.14 6.10
CA SER A 48 -5.81 -6.61 6.07
C SER A 48 -4.97 -5.76 5.12
N ILE A 49 -3.67 -5.69 5.40
CA ILE A 49 -2.68 -5.09 4.53
C ILE A 49 -1.38 -5.87 4.63
N GLU A 50 -0.78 -6.16 3.47
CA GLU A 50 0.53 -6.76 3.35
C GLU A 50 1.37 -5.93 2.38
N GLY A 51 2.64 -5.73 2.71
CA GLY A 51 3.60 -5.06 1.84
C GLY A 51 4.78 -5.98 1.55
N ARG A 52 5.28 -5.94 0.33
CA ARG A 52 6.44 -6.73 -0.10
C ARG A 52 7.40 -5.85 -0.87
N TRP A 53 8.68 -5.91 -0.51
CA TRP A 53 9.73 -5.36 -1.35
C TRP A 53 10.21 -6.42 -2.33
N LYS A 54 10.37 -6.05 -3.60
CA LYS A 54 11.05 -6.83 -4.64
C LYS A 54 12.46 -6.31 -4.92
N ARG A 55 12.65 -5.00 -4.82
CA ARG A 55 13.95 -4.32 -5.01
C ARG A 55 14.03 -3.09 -4.10
N TRP A 56 15.14 -2.96 -3.38
CA TRP A 56 15.38 -1.91 -2.40
C TRP A 56 16.86 -1.56 -2.31
N THR A 57 17.18 -0.41 -1.72
CA THR A 57 18.54 0.15 -1.70
C THR A 57 19.28 -0.04 -0.38
N THR A 58 18.57 -0.29 0.74
CA THR A 58 19.21 -0.47 2.05
C THR A 58 18.61 -1.62 2.86
N PRO A 59 19.38 -2.29 3.73
CA PRO A 59 18.89 -3.40 4.56
C PRO A 59 17.73 -3.03 5.50
N GLU A 60 17.52 -1.75 5.78
CA GLU A 60 16.46 -1.27 6.65
C GLU A 60 15.11 -1.14 5.92
N CYS A 61 15.08 -1.13 4.59
CA CYS A 61 13.85 -0.97 3.80
C CYS A 61 12.73 -1.95 4.22
N PRO A 62 12.98 -3.25 4.48
CA PRO A 62 11.96 -4.18 4.95
C PRO A 62 11.27 -3.78 6.27
N ARG A 63 11.90 -2.97 7.12
CA ARG A 63 11.31 -2.48 8.37
C ARG A 63 10.06 -1.62 8.14
N ALA A 64 9.91 -1.07 6.94
CA ALA A 64 8.75 -0.27 6.56
C ALA A 64 7.47 -1.10 6.38
N ILE A 65 7.55 -2.43 6.32
CA ILE A 65 6.38 -3.30 6.13
C ILE A 65 5.51 -3.31 7.39
N GLU A 66 6.11 -3.43 8.58
CA GLU A 66 5.36 -3.60 9.82
C GLU A 66 4.44 -2.38 10.14
N PRO A 67 4.89 -1.11 9.98
CA PRO A 67 4.04 0.05 10.17
C PRO A 67 2.83 0.13 9.22
N LEU A 68 2.81 -0.60 8.10
CA LEU A 68 1.64 -0.61 7.20
C LEU A 68 0.38 -1.12 7.91
N LYS A 69 0.53 -1.99 8.91
CA LYS A 69 -0.57 -2.55 9.70
C LYS A 69 -1.40 -1.48 10.44
N GLU A 70 -0.85 -0.29 10.64
CA GLU A 70 -1.60 0.86 11.19
C GLU A 70 -2.76 1.31 10.27
N ALA A 71 -2.77 0.88 8.99
CA ALA A 71 -3.89 1.11 8.09
C ALA A 71 -5.13 0.26 8.44
N ILE A 72 -4.96 -0.85 9.17
CA ILE A 72 -6.04 -1.79 9.48
C ILE A 72 -7.09 -1.07 10.32
N GLY A 73 -8.35 -1.17 9.89
CA GLY A 73 -9.49 -0.52 10.51
C GLY A 73 -9.79 0.87 9.96
N LEU A 74 -8.91 1.51 9.18
CA LEU A 74 -9.24 2.79 8.53
C LEU A 74 -10.36 2.61 7.50
N CYS A 75 -11.24 3.60 7.40
CA CYS A 75 -12.32 3.60 6.40
C CYS A 75 -11.81 4.29 5.12
N VAL A 76 -11.92 3.62 3.96
CA VAL A 76 -11.40 4.16 2.70
C VAL A 76 -12.17 5.37 2.18
N ALA A 77 -13.37 5.62 2.71
CA ALA A 77 -14.20 6.78 2.41
C ALA A 77 -14.08 7.90 3.48
N GLU A 78 -13.22 7.74 4.49
CA GLU A 78 -13.02 8.75 5.54
C GLU A 78 -12.45 10.04 4.94
N LYS A 79 -13.06 11.19 5.28
CA LYS A 79 -12.55 12.48 4.86
C LYS A 79 -11.18 12.73 5.50
N GLY A 80 -10.18 13.02 4.67
CA GLY A 80 -8.81 13.27 5.13
C GLY A 80 -7.96 12.00 5.30
N LEU A 81 -8.43 10.85 4.80
CA LEU A 81 -7.68 9.60 4.83
C LEU A 81 -6.29 9.73 4.21
N TYR A 82 -6.17 10.45 3.09
CA TYR A 82 -4.88 10.64 2.41
C TYR A 82 -3.86 11.34 3.31
N GLU A 83 -4.27 12.42 3.98
CA GLU A 83 -3.42 13.14 4.93
C GLU A 83 -3.06 12.26 6.14
N LYS A 84 -4.00 11.44 6.62
CA LYS A 84 -3.80 10.50 7.71
C LYS A 84 -2.77 9.44 7.35
N ILE A 85 -2.95 8.75 6.22
CA ILE A 85 -2.00 7.77 5.68
C ILE A 85 -0.62 8.41 5.55
N ARG A 86 -0.52 9.60 4.94
CA ARG A 86 0.77 10.26 4.74
C ARG A 86 1.47 10.63 6.06
N LYS A 87 0.72 11.05 7.08
CA LYS A 87 1.28 11.53 8.36
C LYS A 87 1.61 10.40 9.33
N GLU A 88 0.71 9.45 9.46
CA GLU A 88 0.80 8.37 10.45
C GLU A 88 1.59 7.22 9.85
N ILE A 89 1.13 6.70 8.71
CA ILE A 89 1.71 5.52 8.08
C ILE A 89 2.95 5.86 7.26
N GLY A 90 2.91 6.88 6.40
CA GLY A 90 4.02 7.19 5.49
C GLY A 90 5.28 7.74 6.17
N LYS A 91 5.17 8.30 7.38
CA LYS A 91 6.32 8.71 8.19
C LYS A 91 6.91 7.56 9.00
N ALA A 92 6.06 6.68 9.54
CA ALA A 92 6.50 5.50 10.30
C ALA A 92 7.00 4.38 9.37
N SER A 93 6.38 4.24 8.20
CA SER A 93 6.76 3.39 7.08
C SER A 93 7.71 4.13 6.12
N CYS A 94 7.81 3.63 4.89
CA CYS A 94 8.54 4.22 3.78
C CYS A 94 7.58 4.98 2.86
N ARG A 95 7.99 6.17 2.42
CA ARG A 95 7.28 6.99 1.42
C ARG A 95 7.10 6.32 0.05
N HIS A 96 7.75 5.18 -0.18
CA HIS A 96 7.53 4.40 -1.40
C HIS A 96 6.24 3.56 -1.31
N PHE A 97 5.81 3.17 -0.10
CA PHE A 97 4.52 2.47 0.12
C PHE A 97 3.32 3.42 0.30
N ALA A 98 3.54 4.65 0.81
CA ALA A 98 2.49 5.58 1.23
C ALA A 98 2.28 6.78 0.29
#